data_AF-A0A4C1W576-F1
#
_entry.id   AF-A0A4C1W576-F1
#
_cell.length_a   1.000
_cell.length_b   1.000
_cell.length_c   1.000
_cell.angle_alpha   90.00
_cell.angle_beta   90.00
_cell.angle_gamma   90.00
#
_symmetry.space_group_name_H-M   'P 1'
#
loop_
_entity.id
_entity.type
_entity.pdbx_description
1 polymer ?
#
loop_
_entity_poly.entity_id
_entity_poly.type
_entity_poly.pdbx_seq_one_letter_code
_entity_poly.pdbx_strand_id
1 'polypeptide(L)'
;MAKRGLPHVHLLRLMEKLRPNQIDEVISAEIPNPETDRKLYDTVTKNMIHGPCGALNSSSPCMKEGKCTKKYPRALLKDTQTNDKGYPLYRRRAPEDGGRTIIQKTRGHEVLVDNRWIVPYSPLLSKIFNCHINVEFCNTVQAIKYICKYINKGSDQAIFNIRQQGNVNVDPRDEVQTFRAGRYVSSNEAAWRILGLPLHERYPAVTHLAVHLPNGERIYFTENNFRERMAAPPKTTLTAFFLLCQNDAFAKTLLYVDVPRYYTWNVSLKEWKRRLQGTPVDGWPGVKAGDTLGRIYTVHVSNFECYCLRMLLNVIQGPTNFLDLKTVDGQELETFRQACEKLGLLEDDNHWDATMEEAVLCRSPSQIRELFALLITTCGLSNPLQLWDKYKTALSEDILHRFERMNQVNDDLCLNEALTLIEDKIITISGKKLSDFGMPTPQRRGELSTDLIKELSYNTALLDAQVSETEPRLLPEQKKFMTKYHNELSLVKAAFFLDAPGGTGKLFA
;
A
#
# COMPACT_ATOMS: atom_id res chain seq x y z
N MET A 1 -14.37 -6.59 17.38
CA MET A 1 -14.46 -5.69 18.56
C MET A 1 -14.52 -6.59 19.79
N ALA A 2 -13.65 -6.43 20.79
CA ALA A 2 -13.56 -7.41 21.89
C ALA A 2 -14.81 -7.41 22.78
N LYS A 3 -15.22 -8.60 23.24
CA LYS A 3 -16.22 -8.89 24.28
C LYS A 3 -15.96 -8.11 25.58
N ARG A 4 -16.21 -6.80 25.60
CA ARG A 4 -16.25 -5.99 26.83
C ARG A 4 -17.62 -5.33 26.85
N GLY A 5 -18.45 -5.70 27.82
CA GLY A 5 -19.85 -5.28 27.94
C GLY A 5 -20.09 -3.80 28.23
N LEU A 6 -19.16 -2.91 27.86
CA LEU A 6 -19.30 -1.46 27.97
C LEU A 6 -19.01 -0.81 26.60
N PRO A 7 -19.68 0.29 26.24
CA PRO A 7 -19.39 1.03 25.02
C PRO A 7 -17.91 1.46 25.02
N HIS A 8 -17.18 1.04 23.99
CA HIS A 8 -15.75 1.29 23.85
C HIS A 8 -15.49 1.93 22.48
N VAL A 9 -14.87 3.10 22.47
CA VAL A 9 -14.57 3.85 21.24
C VAL A 9 -13.06 3.98 21.08
N HIS A 10 -12.57 3.82 19.85
CA HIS A 10 -11.22 4.23 19.46
C HIS A 10 -11.33 5.50 18.62
N LEU A 11 -10.67 6.58 19.04
CA LEU A 11 -10.64 7.86 18.33
C LEU A 11 -9.21 8.16 17.91
N LEU A 12 -9.02 8.60 16.66
CA LEU A 12 -7.78 9.24 16.22
C LEU A 12 -8.10 10.67 15.80
N ARG A 13 -7.34 11.62 16.33
CA ARG A 13 -7.36 13.00 15.88
C ARG A 13 -6.01 13.33 15.25
N LEU A 14 -6.03 13.71 13.98
CA LEU A 14 -4.88 14.33 13.34
C LEU A 14 -4.78 15.76 13.85
N MET A 15 -3.60 16.13 14.35
CA MET A 15 -3.29 17.46 14.86
C MET A 15 -2.06 18.00 14.14
N GLU A 16 -1.86 19.31 14.18
CA GLU A 16 -0.59 19.92 13.78
C GLU A 16 0.56 19.34 14.61
N LYS A 17 1.77 19.36 14.03
CA LYS A 17 2.94 18.67 14.58
C LYS A 17 3.29 19.19 15.98
N LEU A 18 2.93 18.42 17.02
CA LEU A 18 3.34 18.69 18.40
C LEU A 18 4.84 18.44 18.57
N ARG A 19 5.55 19.37 19.19
CA ARG A 19 6.93 19.17 19.65
C ARG A 19 6.93 18.32 20.94
N PRO A 20 8.01 17.59 21.25
CA PRO A 20 8.08 16.74 22.45
C PRO A 20 7.74 17.46 23.75
N ASN A 21 8.16 18.73 23.90
CA ASN A 21 7.87 19.57 25.05
C ASN A 21 6.40 20.03 25.16
N GLN A 22 5.60 19.87 24.11
CA GLN A 22 4.17 20.20 24.09
C GLN A 22 3.27 18.98 24.38
N ILE A 23 3.84 17.77 24.41
CA ILE A 23 3.06 16.54 24.67
C ILE A 23 2.44 16.59 26.07
N ASP A 24 3.20 17.07 27.04
CA ASP A 24 2.80 17.14 28.46
C ASP A 24 1.67 18.17 28.71
N GLU A 25 1.40 19.07 27.76
CA GLU A 25 0.27 20.00 27.81
C GLU A 25 -1.06 19.29 27.53
N VAL A 26 -1.01 18.18 26.78
CA VAL A 26 -2.21 17.47 26.29
C VAL A 26 -2.39 16.11 26.97
N ILE A 27 -1.28 15.42 27.26
CA ILE A 27 -1.25 14.06 27.82
C ILE A 27 -0.43 14.07 29.11
N SER A 28 -1.00 13.51 30.16
CA SER A 28 -0.30 13.26 31.43
C SER A 28 -0.31 11.78 31.76
N ALA A 29 0.74 11.33 32.43
CA ALA A 29 0.83 10.02 33.04
C ALA A 29 1.14 10.11 34.54
N GLU A 30 0.72 11.21 35.17
CA GLU A 30 0.98 11.52 36.58
C GLU A 30 -0.33 11.62 37.38
N ILE A 31 -0.25 11.36 38.68
CA ILE A 31 -1.32 11.63 39.64
C ILE A 31 -1.46 13.17 39.80
N PRO A 32 -2.65 13.75 39.52
CA PRO A 32 -2.89 15.18 39.64
C PRO A 32 -2.70 15.71 41.06
N ASN A 33 -2.54 17.02 41.22
CA ASN A 33 -2.59 17.62 42.56
C ASN A 33 -4.06 17.80 43.00
N PRO A 34 -4.51 17.16 44.10
CA PRO A 34 -5.86 17.37 44.60
C PRO A 34 -6.14 18.81 45.06
N GLU A 35 -5.11 19.59 45.41
CA GLU A 35 -5.27 21.00 45.80
C GLU A 35 -5.54 21.91 44.60
N THR A 36 -4.98 21.58 43.42
CA THR A 36 -5.18 22.38 42.21
C THR A 36 -6.39 21.91 41.41
N ASP A 37 -6.62 20.60 41.33
CA ASP A 37 -7.73 20.01 40.57
C ASP A 37 -8.23 18.71 41.21
N ARG A 38 -9.06 18.86 42.24
CA ARG A 38 -9.62 17.73 42.97
C ARG A 38 -10.45 16.81 42.07
N LYS A 39 -11.23 17.37 41.14
CA LYS A 39 -12.08 16.60 40.24
C LYS A 39 -11.25 15.69 39.33
N LEU A 40 -10.17 16.22 38.74
CA LEU A 40 -9.28 15.41 37.92
C LEU A 40 -8.56 14.35 38.76
N TYR A 41 -8.10 14.70 39.96
CA TYR A 41 -7.49 13.75 40.90
C TYR A 41 -8.42 12.58 41.19
N ASP A 42 -9.67 12.83 41.56
CA ASP A 42 -10.65 11.79 41.87
C ASP A 42 -10.93 10.92 40.64
N THR A 43 -11.03 11.50 39.43
CA THR A 43 -11.18 10.74 38.19
C THR A 43 -9.97 9.86 37.90
N VAL A 44 -8.75 10.39 37.98
CA VAL A 44 -7.51 9.65 37.64
C VAL A 44 -7.27 8.53 38.63
N THR A 45 -7.43 8.79 39.93
CA THR A 45 -7.24 7.77 40.97
C THR A 45 -8.29 6.66 40.91
N LYS A 46 -9.50 6.98 40.45
CA LYS A 46 -10.56 5.98 40.27
C LYS A 46 -10.42 5.18 38.97
N ASN A 47 -10.10 5.83 37.87
CA ASN A 47 -10.28 5.27 36.52
C ASN A 47 -8.99 5.06 35.73
N MET A 48 -7.89 5.74 36.05
CA MET A 48 -6.68 5.75 35.21
C MET A 48 -5.50 4.97 35.82
N ILE A 49 -5.68 4.32 36.97
CA ILE A 49 -4.66 3.46 37.55
C ILE A 49 -4.69 2.10 36.86
N HIS A 50 -3.56 1.68 36.29
CA HIS A 50 -3.38 0.29 35.91
C HIS A 50 -3.37 -0.55 37.18
N GLY A 51 -4.34 -1.45 37.32
CA GLY A 51 -4.48 -2.27 38.53
C GLY A 51 -3.17 -2.98 38.89
N PRO A 52 -2.88 -3.18 40.19
CA PRO A 52 -1.67 -3.87 40.61
C PRO A 52 -1.54 -5.20 39.89
N CYS A 53 -0.36 -5.45 39.32
CA CYS A 53 -0.04 -6.67 38.59
C CYS A 53 1.44 -7.02 38.81
N GLY A 54 1.91 -8.11 38.20
CA GLY A 54 3.29 -8.55 38.40
C GLY A 54 3.45 -9.19 39.78
N ALA A 55 4.50 -8.82 40.50
CA ALA A 55 4.76 -9.32 41.85
C ALA A 55 3.63 -8.96 42.83
N LEU A 56 2.94 -7.83 42.63
CA LEU A 56 1.85 -7.39 43.50
C LEU A 56 0.56 -8.18 43.28
N ASN A 57 0.35 -8.74 42.08
CA ASN A 57 -0.79 -9.60 41.76
C ASN A 57 -0.53 -10.39 40.47
N SER A 58 -0.10 -11.63 40.61
CA SER A 58 0.15 -12.54 39.49
C SER A 58 -1.14 -13.01 38.79
N SER A 59 -2.29 -12.91 39.46
CA SER A 59 -3.60 -13.33 38.93
C SER A 59 -4.30 -12.27 38.05
N SER A 60 -3.68 -11.09 37.89
CA SER A 60 -4.27 -10.00 37.09
C SER A 60 -4.45 -10.42 35.61
N PRO A 61 -5.59 -10.09 34.95
CA PRO A 61 -5.87 -10.52 33.57
C PRO A 61 -4.84 -10.06 32.52
N CYS A 62 -4.02 -9.06 32.85
CA CYS A 62 -2.94 -8.56 32.00
C CYS A 62 -1.67 -9.42 32.07
N MET A 63 -1.57 -10.37 33.00
CA MET A 63 -0.40 -11.21 33.20
C MET A 63 -0.37 -12.35 32.18
N LYS A 64 0.77 -12.50 31.50
CA LYS A 64 1.07 -13.65 30.63
C LYS A 64 2.53 -14.01 30.81
N GLU A 65 2.84 -15.30 31.01
CA GLU A 65 4.23 -15.78 31.20
C GLU A 65 4.99 -15.01 32.30
N GLY A 66 4.31 -14.73 33.41
CA GLY A 66 4.90 -14.02 34.56
C GLY A 66 5.16 -12.51 34.33
N LYS A 67 4.83 -11.95 33.15
CA LYS A 67 5.04 -10.54 32.83
C LYS A 67 3.71 -9.84 32.51
N CYS A 68 3.63 -8.56 32.85
CA CYS A 68 2.49 -7.74 32.45
C CYS A 68 2.57 -7.48 30.93
N THR A 69 1.58 -7.93 30.18
CA THR A 69 1.47 -7.69 28.72
C THR A 69 1.38 -6.21 28.37
N LYS A 70 1.03 -5.35 29.34
CA LYS A 70 0.98 -3.88 29.21
C LYS A 70 2.23 -3.16 29.74
N LYS A 71 3.26 -3.93 30.14
CA LYS A 71 4.58 -3.45 30.58
C LYS A 71 4.52 -2.53 31.81
N TYR A 72 3.61 -2.80 32.74
CA TYR A 72 3.57 -2.14 34.05
C TYR A 72 4.35 -2.95 35.10
N PRO A 73 4.98 -2.29 36.08
CA PRO A 73 5.10 -0.82 36.23
C PRO A 73 5.99 -0.19 35.16
N ARG A 74 5.69 1.07 34.78
CA ARG A 74 6.52 1.86 33.85
C ARG A 74 7.75 2.46 34.56
N ALA A 75 8.74 2.93 33.82
CA ALA A 75 9.87 3.65 34.39
C ALA A 75 9.44 5.05 34.85
N LEU A 76 10.06 5.54 35.93
CA LEU A 76 9.96 6.95 36.35
C LEU A 76 10.89 7.78 35.46
N LEU A 77 10.39 8.93 34.99
CA LEU A 77 11.08 9.82 34.06
C LEU A 77 10.75 11.27 34.42
N LYS A 78 11.77 12.13 34.49
CA LYS A 78 11.57 13.56 34.77
C LYS A 78 10.93 14.32 33.62
N ASP A 79 11.19 13.90 32.38
CA ASP A 79 10.70 14.54 31.16
C ASP A 79 10.24 13.49 30.14
N THR A 80 9.32 13.89 29.27
CA THR A 80 8.85 13.05 28.16
C THR A 80 9.93 12.88 27.11
N GLN A 81 10.22 11.64 26.72
CA GLN A 81 11.26 11.30 25.73
C GLN A 81 10.66 10.65 24.48
N THR A 82 11.00 11.15 23.30
CA THR A 82 10.64 10.51 22.03
C THR A 82 11.61 9.38 21.67
N ASN A 83 11.11 8.36 20.97
CA ASN A 83 11.94 7.25 20.47
C ASN A 83 11.55 6.89 19.02
N ASP A 84 12.39 6.10 18.36
CA ASP A 84 12.17 5.65 16.97
C ASP A 84 11.00 4.66 16.83
N LYS A 85 10.47 4.16 17.95
CA LYS A 85 9.35 3.20 17.98
C LYS A 85 7.97 3.88 17.92
N GLY A 86 7.94 5.21 17.87
CA GLY A 86 6.74 5.97 17.52
C GLY A 86 5.75 6.27 18.65
N TYR A 87 6.07 5.86 19.88
CA TYR A 87 5.33 6.21 21.09
C TYR A 87 6.30 6.83 22.09
N PRO A 88 6.02 8.04 22.58
CA PRO A 88 6.90 8.69 23.54
C PRO A 88 6.85 7.95 24.89
N LEU A 89 7.95 8.02 25.62
CA LEU A 89 8.00 7.64 27.02
C LEU A 89 7.55 8.86 27.84
N TYR A 90 6.32 8.84 28.34
CA TYR A 90 5.77 9.98 29.08
C TYR A 90 6.50 10.22 30.41
N ARG A 91 6.59 11.50 30.77
CA ARG A 91 6.98 11.97 32.08
C ARG A 91 6.16 11.29 33.19
N ARG A 92 6.89 10.76 34.18
CA ARG A 92 6.37 10.10 35.39
C ARG A 92 7.32 10.43 36.52
N ARG A 93 7.17 11.59 37.16
CA ARG A 93 8.13 12.04 38.18
C ARG A 93 8.11 11.12 39.39
N ALA A 94 9.29 10.85 39.93
CA ALA A 94 9.46 10.19 41.20
C ALA A 94 8.98 11.10 42.35
N PRO A 95 8.67 10.56 43.54
CA PRO A 95 8.28 11.39 44.69
C PRO A 95 9.31 12.49 45.04
N GLU A 96 10.60 12.19 44.94
CA GLU A 96 11.70 13.15 45.11
C GLU A 96 11.70 14.30 44.07
N ASP A 97 11.08 14.08 42.91
CA ASP A 97 10.95 15.07 41.84
C ASP A 97 9.56 15.75 41.83
N GLY A 98 8.78 15.63 42.91
CA GLY A 98 7.43 16.18 43.01
C GLY A 98 6.32 15.29 42.42
N GLY A 99 6.64 14.02 42.13
CA GLY A 99 5.66 12.98 41.86
C GLY A 99 4.81 12.66 43.09
N ARG A 100 3.58 12.15 42.88
CA ARG A 100 2.66 11.82 43.97
C ARG A 100 2.49 10.31 44.12
N THR A 101 2.08 9.90 45.30
CA THR A 101 1.71 8.53 45.63
C THR A 101 0.31 8.49 46.22
N ILE A 102 -0.37 7.36 46.06
CA ILE A 102 -1.67 7.11 46.68
C ILE A 102 -1.72 5.68 47.21
N ILE A 103 -2.58 5.45 48.19
CA ILE A 103 -2.85 4.10 48.69
C ILE A 103 -4.07 3.55 47.96
N GLN A 104 -3.89 2.50 47.18
CA GLN A 104 -4.97 1.80 46.49
C GLN A 104 -5.34 0.53 47.26
N LYS A 105 -6.62 0.43 47.65
CA LYS A 105 -7.17 -0.79 48.28
C LYS A 105 -7.54 -1.80 47.20
N THR A 106 -6.82 -2.92 47.14
CA THR A 106 -7.08 -4.01 46.21
C THR A 106 -7.25 -5.32 46.97
N ARG A 107 -8.44 -5.96 46.86
CA ARG A 107 -8.74 -7.26 47.48
C ARG A 107 -8.27 -7.38 48.94
N GLY A 108 -8.59 -6.38 49.76
CA GLY A 108 -8.26 -6.35 51.20
C GLY A 108 -6.82 -5.92 51.55
N HIS A 109 -5.97 -5.63 50.57
CA HIS A 109 -4.60 -5.15 50.81
C HIS A 109 -4.45 -3.68 50.39
N GLU A 110 -3.67 -2.93 51.15
CA GLU A 110 -3.28 -1.56 50.83
C GLU A 110 -1.96 -1.59 50.04
N VAL A 111 -2.01 -1.10 48.80
CA VAL A 111 -0.84 -1.02 47.92
C VAL A 111 -0.50 0.44 47.70
N LEU A 112 0.75 0.82 47.95
CA LEU A 112 1.26 2.14 47.61
C LEU A 112 1.51 2.20 46.09
N VAL A 113 0.81 3.10 45.42
CA VAL A 113 0.83 3.30 43.97
C VAL A 113 1.41 4.68 43.67
N ASP A 114 2.37 4.73 42.76
CA ASP A 114 2.97 5.97 42.25
C ASP A 114 2.69 6.16 40.75
N ASN A 115 3.33 7.18 40.18
CA ASN A 115 3.22 7.53 38.77
C ASN A 115 3.61 6.39 37.80
N ARG A 116 4.25 5.29 38.23
CA ARG A 116 4.58 4.16 37.34
C ARG A 116 3.36 3.39 36.87
N TRP A 117 2.23 3.53 37.57
CA TRP A 117 1.01 2.76 37.34
C TRP A 117 -0.07 3.54 36.60
N ILE A 118 0.12 4.83 36.37
CA ILE A 118 -0.88 5.67 35.73
C ILE A 118 -0.93 5.41 34.23
N VAL A 119 -2.10 5.07 33.71
CA VAL A 119 -2.36 4.97 32.28
C VAL A 119 -2.36 6.40 31.69
N PRO A 120 -1.63 6.68 30.60
CA PRO A 120 -1.62 7.99 29.97
C PRO A 120 -3.03 8.48 29.65
N TYR A 121 -3.33 9.74 29.99
CA TYR A 121 -4.66 10.32 29.85
C TYR A 121 -4.57 11.78 29.41
N SER A 122 -5.66 12.31 28.85
CA SER A 122 -5.79 13.76 28.66
C SER A 122 -6.53 14.36 29.86
N PRO A 123 -5.92 15.30 30.61
CA PRO A 123 -6.57 15.97 31.74
C PRO A 123 -7.97 16.50 31.39
N LEU A 124 -8.11 17.12 30.22
CA LEU A 124 -9.37 17.68 29.74
C LEU A 124 -10.42 16.58 29.51
N LEU A 125 -10.10 15.57 28.70
CA LEU A 125 -11.06 14.52 28.34
C LEU A 125 -11.48 13.69 29.55
N SER A 126 -10.52 13.25 30.37
CA SER A 126 -10.81 12.46 31.56
C SER A 126 -11.70 13.24 32.52
N LYS A 127 -11.44 14.53 32.75
CA LYS A 127 -12.27 15.37 33.64
C LYS A 127 -13.70 15.60 33.12
N ILE A 128 -13.87 15.74 31.81
CA ILE A 128 -15.19 15.94 31.17
C ILE A 128 -16.03 14.67 31.30
N PHE A 129 -15.48 13.52 30.91
CA PHE A 129 -16.24 12.27 30.80
C PHE A 129 -16.23 11.41 32.07
N ASN A 130 -15.34 11.69 33.01
CA ASN A 130 -15.19 10.97 34.28
C ASN A 130 -15.12 9.44 34.13
N CYS A 131 -14.39 8.96 33.13
CA CYS A 131 -14.24 7.54 32.80
C CYS A 131 -12.78 7.19 32.43
N HIS A 132 -12.52 5.91 32.17
CA HIS A 132 -11.19 5.48 31.73
C HIS A 132 -10.96 5.87 30.27
N ILE A 133 -10.08 6.84 30.02
CA ILE A 133 -9.69 7.30 28.68
C ILE A 133 -8.17 7.23 28.53
N ASN A 134 -7.68 6.18 27.87
CA ASN A 134 -6.26 6.09 27.51
C ASN A 134 -5.99 6.97 26.28
N VAL A 135 -5.11 7.96 26.42
CA VAL A 135 -4.72 8.85 25.32
C VAL A 135 -3.24 8.65 25.03
N GLU A 136 -2.93 8.32 23.78
CA GLU A 136 -1.57 8.04 23.34
C GLU A 136 -1.18 8.97 22.18
N PHE A 137 -0.01 9.60 22.28
CA PHE A 137 0.61 10.28 21.14
C PHE A 137 1.25 9.24 20.22
N CYS A 138 0.92 9.31 18.93
CA CYS A 138 1.53 8.45 17.93
C CYS A 138 1.94 9.27 16.71
N ASN A 139 3.20 9.14 16.31
CA ASN A 139 3.79 9.88 15.20
C ASN A 139 4.32 8.97 14.08
N THR A 140 3.91 7.68 14.06
CA THR A 140 4.37 6.72 13.05
C THR A 140 3.23 6.15 12.22
N VAL A 141 3.58 5.61 11.05
CA VAL A 141 2.67 4.83 10.16
C VAL A 141 2.04 3.64 10.90
N GLN A 142 2.60 3.20 12.03
CA GLN A 142 1.99 2.15 12.85
C GLN A 142 0.62 2.55 13.38
N ALA A 143 0.35 3.83 13.67
CA ALA A 143 -1.00 4.29 14.02
C ALA A 143 -1.99 4.09 12.86
N ILE A 144 -1.57 4.38 11.62
CA ILE A 144 -2.38 4.15 10.42
C ILE A 144 -2.70 2.66 10.27
N LYS A 145 -1.68 1.79 10.39
CA LYS A 145 -1.88 0.32 10.36
C LYS A 145 -2.82 -0.14 11.47
N TYR A 146 -2.67 0.41 12.67
CA TYR A 146 -3.52 0.09 13.81
C TYR A 146 -4.98 0.46 13.52
N ILE A 147 -5.25 1.65 12.97
CA ILE A 147 -6.60 2.09 12.63
C ILE A 147 -7.20 1.27 11.50
N CYS A 148 -6.46 1.07 10.41
CA CYS A 148 -6.89 0.21 9.31
C CYS A 148 -7.22 -1.19 9.82
N LYS A 149 -6.50 -1.69 10.82
CA LYS A 149 -6.86 -2.94 11.51
C LYS A 149 -8.22 -2.81 12.20
N TYR A 150 -8.56 -1.76 12.95
CA TYR A 150 -9.88 -1.70 13.61
C TYR A 150 -11.04 -1.36 12.67
N ILE A 151 -10.82 -0.58 11.62
CA ILE A 151 -11.82 -0.24 10.60
C ILE A 151 -12.11 -1.46 9.71
N ASN A 152 -11.06 -2.16 9.26
CA ASN A 152 -11.19 -3.25 8.29
C ASN A 152 -11.14 -4.64 8.93
N LYS A 153 -10.96 -4.75 10.25
CA LYS A 153 -11.14 -6.03 10.95
C LYS A 153 -12.61 -6.38 10.89
N GLY A 154 -12.91 -7.34 10.00
CA GLY A 154 -14.22 -7.94 9.90
C GLY A 154 -14.65 -8.58 11.22
N SER A 155 -15.94 -8.92 11.29
CA SER A 155 -16.52 -9.61 12.43
C SER A 155 -15.80 -10.95 12.67
N ASP A 156 -15.68 -11.35 13.93
CA ASP A 156 -15.00 -12.60 14.29
C ASP A 156 -15.68 -13.77 13.56
N GLN A 157 -14.89 -14.69 13.02
CA GLN A 157 -15.39 -15.88 12.34
C GLN A 157 -15.37 -17.07 13.28
N ALA A 158 -16.44 -17.86 13.26
CA ALA A 158 -16.51 -19.15 13.90
C ALA A 158 -16.69 -20.22 12.83
N ILE A 159 -15.93 -21.30 12.94
CA ILE A 159 -16.17 -22.51 12.16
C ILE A 159 -17.08 -23.39 13.02
N PHE A 160 -18.22 -23.80 12.47
CA PHE A 160 -19.18 -24.65 13.14
C PHE A 160 -19.68 -25.75 12.20
N ASN A 161 -20.14 -26.84 12.80
CA ASN A 161 -20.69 -27.99 12.09
C ASN A 161 -22.19 -28.06 12.40
N ILE A 162 -23.03 -28.14 11.37
CA ILE A 162 -24.47 -28.41 11.51
C ILE A 162 -24.68 -29.90 11.30
N ARG A 163 -24.78 -30.66 12.38
CA ARG A 163 -25.19 -32.08 12.31
C ARG A 163 -26.72 -32.14 12.19
N GLN A 164 -27.24 -32.56 11.04
CA GLN A 164 -28.65 -32.95 10.95
C GLN A 164 -28.82 -34.29 11.67
N GLN A 165 -29.63 -34.33 12.74
CA GLN A 165 -30.06 -35.60 13.32
C GLN A 165 -31.04 -36.26 12.33
N GLY A 166 -30.60 -37.33 11.65
CA GLY A 166 -31.52 -38.20 10.91
C GLY A 166 -31.03 -38.80 9.58
N ASN A 167 -29.93 -38.32 8.98
CA ASN A 167 -29.43 -38.88 7.72
C ASN A 167 -28.11 -39.64 7.92
N VAL A 168 -28.19 -40.97 7.93
CA VAL A 168 -27.07 -41.91 8.13
C VAL A 168 -26.16 -42.03 6.88
N ASN A 169 -26.48 -41.34 5.77
CA ASN A 169 -25.78 -41.49 4.48
C ASN A 169 -25.17 -40.19 3.93
N VAL A 170 -24.59 -39.33 4.78
CA VAL A 170 -23.72 -38.24 4.30
C VAL A 170 -22.28 -38.76 4.30
N ASP A 171 -21.64 -38.81 3.13
CA ASP A 171 -20.24 -39.22 2.98
C ASP A 171 -19.36 -38.39 3.94
N PRO A 172 -18.64 -39.02 4.89
CA PRO A 172 -17.82 -38.31 5.87
C PRO A 172 -16.60 -37.57 5.28
N ARG A 173 -16.42 -37.60 3.95
CA ARG A 173 -15.27 -37.00 3.23
C ARG A 173 -15.54 -35.63 2.60
N ASP A 174 -16.76 -35.08 2.69
CA ASP A 174 -17.05 -33.72 2.22
C ASP A 174 -16.84 -32.68 3.35
N GLU A 175 -15.59 -32.27 3.56
CA GLU A 175 -15.22 -31.26 4.55
C GLU A 175 -15.89 -29.90 4.30
N VAL A 176 -16.20 -29.58 3.04
CA VAL A 176 -16.80 -28.29 2.62
C VAL A 176 -18.27 -28.19 3.02
N GLN A 177 -19.02 -29.30 2.96
CA GLN A 177 -20.38 -29.39 3.49
C GLN A 177 -20.40 -29.50 5.03
N THR A 178 -19.39 -30.16 5.61
CA THR A 178 -19.32 -30.50 7.04
C THR A 178 -18.97 -29.32 7.95
N PHE A 179 -18.11 -28.40 7.48
CA PHE A 179 -17.69 -27.23 8.24
C PHE A 179 -18.10 -25.94 7.53
N ARG A 180 -18.92 -25.14 8.21
CA ARG A 180 -19.33 -23.82 7.73
C ARG A 180 -18.63 -22.74 8.53
N ALA A 181 -18.13 -21.72 7.84
CA ALA A 181 -17.61 -20.51 8.45
C ALA A 181 -18.74 -19.47 8.55
N GLY A 182 -19.11 -19.09 9.77
CA GLY A 182 -20.04 -17.99 10.03
C GLY A 182 -19.33 -16.78 10.58
N ARG A 183 -19.86 -15.60 10.29
CA ARG A 183 -19.47 -14.36 10.97
C ARG A 183 -20.34 -14.17 12.20
N TYR A 184 -19.72 -13.96 13.34
CA TYR A 184 -20.41 -13.54 14.55
C TYR A 184 -20.84 -12.08 14.39
N VAL A 185 -22.13 -11.82 14.55
CA VAL A 185 -22.69 -10.46 14.58
C VAL A 185 -23.15 -10.20 16.01
N SER A 186 -22.66 -9.12 16.63
CA SER A 186 -23.11 -8.75 17.97
C SER A 186 -24.58 -8.33 17.98
N SER A 187 -25.28 -8.40 19.11
CA SER A 187 -26.69 -7.96 19.22
C SER A 187 -26.89 -6.52 18.74
N ASN A 188 -25.96 -5.62 19.07
CA ASN A 188 -26.01 -4.22 18.64
C ASN A 188 -25.83 -4.08 17.12
N GLU A 189 -24.86 -4.80 16.54
CA GLU A 189 -24.64 -4.80 15.09
C GLU A 189 -25.83 -5.43 14.34
N ALA A 190 -26.45 -6.46 14.89
CA ALA A 190 -27.63 -7.09 14.32
C ALA A 190 -28.82 -6.12 14.32
N ALA A 191 -29.08 -5.44 15.43
CA ALA A 191 -30.12 -4.40 15.51
C ALA A 191 -29.86 -3.27 14.48
N TRP A 192 -28.62 -2.78 14.39
CA TRP A 192 -28.23 -1.75 13.42
C TRP A 192 -28.50 -2.16 11.97
N ARG A 193 -28.15 -3.41 11.63
CA ARG A 193 -28.41 -4.00 10.30
C ARG A 193 -29.90 -4.19 10.02
N ILE A 194 -30.67 -4.69 10.99
CA ILE A 194 -32.13 -4.88 10.86
C ILE A 194 -32.82 -3.54 10.61
N LEU A 195 -32.36 -2.48 11.25
CA LEU A 195 -32.88 -1.12 11.08
C LEU A 195 -32.38 -0.41 9.81
N GLY A 196 -31.52 -1.06 9.00
CA GLY A 196 -30.96 -0.47 7.77
C GLY A 196 -30.01 0.71 8.02
N LEU A 197 -29.48 0.85 9.24
CA LEU A 197 -28.59 1.95 9.59
C LEU A 197 -27.17 1.71 9.03
N PRO A 198 -26.47 2.74 8.53
CA PRO A 198 -25.12 2.59 8.03
C PRO A 198 -24.18 2.13 9.15
N LEU A 199 -23.46 1.02 8.90
CA LEU A 199 -22.47 0.46 9.82
C LEU A 199 -21.15 1.23 9.82
N HIS A 200 -20.89 1.96 8.75
CA HIS A 200 -19.71 2.80 8.59
C HIS A 200 -20.10 4.08 7.87
N GLU A 201 -19.50 5.17 8.31
CA GLU A 201 -19.60 6.47 7.66
C GLU A 201 -18.18 7.01 7.46
N ARG A 202 -17.96 7.72 6.36
CA ARG A 202 -16.72 8.43 6.08
C ARG A 202 -17.09 9.86 5.73
N TYR A 203 -16.59 10.79 6.53
CA TYR A 203 -16.74 12.21 6.29
C TYR A 203 -15.35 12.87 6.19
N PRO A 204 -15.08 13.64 5.13
CA PRO A 204 -15.93 13.81 3.94
C PRO A 204 -16.05 12.53 3.10
N ALA A 205 -17.13 12.43 2.32
CA ALA A 205 -17.28 11.35 1.34
C ALA A 205 -16.18 11.43 0.27
N VAL A 206 -15.69 10.29 -0.21
CA VAL A 206 -14.65 10.22 -1.24
C VAL A 206 -15.20 9.50 -2.46
N THR A 207 -15.17 10.17 -3.62
CA THR A 207 -15.53 9.60 -4.92
C THR A 207 -14.28 9.20 -5.67
N HIS A 208 -14.17 7.92 -6.02
CA HIS A 208 -13.07 7.42 -6.84
C HIS A 208 -13.27 7.79 -8.31
N LEU A 209 -12.24 8.40 -8.89
CA LEU A 209 -12.21 8.91 -10.24
C LEU A 209 -11.34 8.00 -11.12
N ALA A 210 -11.91 7.51 -12.21
CA ALA A 210 -11.26 6.64 -13.17
C ALA A 210 -10.14 7.41 -13.89
N VAL A 211 -9.08 6.70 -14.25
CA VAL A 211 -7.99 7.21 -15.09
C VAL A 211 -7.51 6.07 -15.98
N HIS A 212 -7.35 6.36 -17.27
CA HIS A 212 -6.90 5.44 -18.29
C HIS A 212 -6.50 6.23 -19.54
N LEU A 213 -5.68 5.60 -20.39
CA LEU A 213 -5.38 6.11 -21.73
C LEU A 213 -6.62 6.01 -22.65
N PRO A 214 -6.62 6.67 -23.82
CA PRO A 214 -7.66 6.48 -24.84
C PRO A 214 -7.87 4.99 -25.14
N ASN A 215 -9.13 4.54 -25.14
CA ASN A 215 -9.54 3.14 -25.31
C ASN A 215 -9.00 2.15 -24.25
N GLY A 216 -8.47 2.67 -23.14
CA GLY A 216 -7.94 1.89 -22.01
C GLY A 216 -8.95 1.66 -20.88
N GLU A 217 -10.23 1.98 -21.09
CA GLU A 217 -11.27 1.79 -20.07
C GLU A 217 -11.47 0.31 -19.70
N ARG A 218 -11.71 0.06 -18.42
CA ARG A 218 -12.04 -1.27 -17.93
C ARG A 218 -13.51 -1.58 -18.19
N ILE A 219 -13.77 -2.55 -19.06
CA ILE A 219 -15.12 -3.00 -19.41
C ILE A 219 -15.39 -4.35 -18.74
N TYR A 220 -16.55 -4.47 -18.09
CA TYR A 220 -17.07 -5.73 -17.59
C TYR A 220 -18.19 -6.20 -18.50
N PHE A 221 -18.11 -7.46 -18.95
CA PHE A 221 -19.07 -8.05 -19.85
C PHE A 221 -19.40 -9.49 -19.45
N THR A 222 -20.52 -9.97 -19.96
CA THR A 222 -20.91 -11.38 -19.99
C THR A 222 -20.86 -11.86 -21.42
N GLU A 223 -20.91 -13.17 -21.63
CA GLU A 223 -20.95 -13.78 -22.98
C GLU A 223 -22.05 -13.17 -23.86
N ASN A 224 -23.20 -12.87 -23.26
CA ASN A 224 -24.37 -12.32 -23.96
C ASN A 224 -24.23 -10.84 -24.37
N ASN A 225 -23.43 -10.03 -23.67
CA ASN A 225 -23.34 -8.58 -23.92
C ASN A 225 -21.97 -8.11 -24.41
N PHE A 226 -21.01 -9.01 -24.64
CA PHE A 226 -19.66 -8.67 -25.08
C PHE A 226 -19.65 -7.78 -26.34
N ARG A 227 -20.39 -8.18 -27.39
CA ARG A 227 -20.42 -7.43 -28.66
C ARG A 227 -20.98 -6.02 -28.49
N GLU A 228 -22.04 -5.88 -27.72
CA GLU A 228 -22.66 -4.58 -27.41
C GLU A 228 -21.70 -3.69 -26.60
N ARG A 229 -21.07 -4.24 -25.56
CA ARG A 229 -20.11 -3.54 -24.71
C ARG A 229 -18.85 -3.11 -25.44
N MET A 230 -18.40 -3.89 -26.42
CA MET A 230 -17.26 -3.55 -27.28
C MET A 230 -17.59 -2.46 -28.29
N ALA A 231 -18.81 -2.48 -28.85
CA ALA A 231 -19.26 -1.44 -29.79
C ALA A 231 -19.53 -0.10 -29.09
N ALA A 232 -20.04 -0.14 -27.86
CA ALA A 232 -20.34 1.03 -27.05
C ALA A 232 -19.84 0.85 -25.60
N PRO A 233 -18.56 1.16 -25.34
CA PRO A 233 -18.00 1.12 -23.99
C PRO A 233 -18.79 2.00 -23.01
N PRO A 234 -19.07 1.50 -21.79
CA PRO A 234 -19.73 2.32 -20.77
C PRO A 234 -18.88 3.52 -20.39
N LYS A 235 -19.50 4.70 -20.26
CA LYS A 235 -18.80 5.91 -19.83
C LYS A 235 -18.15 5.70 -18.46
N THR A 236 -16.88 6.07 -18.36
CA THR A 236 -16.15 6.15 -17.10
C THR A 236 -16.40 7.53 -16.48
N THR A 237 -15.99 7.72 -15.23
CA THR A 237 -16.04 9.06 -14.60
C THR A 237 -15.19 10.08 -15.35
N LEU A 238 -14.14 9.63 -16.06
CA LEU A 238 -13.25 10.48 -16.86
C LEU A 238 -13.89 10.87 -18.20
N THR A 239 -14.39 9.90 -18.97
CA THR A 239 -15.01 10.23 -20.27
C THR A 239 -16.34 10.96 -20.10
N ALA A 240 -17.06 10.71 -19.00
CA ALA A 240 -18.21 11.53 -18.63
C ALA A 240 -17.83 12.93 -18.15
N PHE A 241 -16.64 13.13 -17.56
CA PHE A 241 -16.14 14.46 -17.20
C PHE A 241 -15.82 15.28 -18.45
N PHE A 242 -15.17 14.68 -19.45
CA PHE A 242 -14.96 15.32 -20.75
C PHE A 242 -16.27 15.79 -21.40
N LEU A 243 -17.28 14.92 -21.43
CA LEU A 243 -18.62 15.27 -21.92
C LEU A 243 -19.28 16.37 -21.06
N LEU A 244 -19.06 16.37 -19.75
CA LEU A 244 -19.56 17.41 -18.87
C LEU A 244 -18.92 18.77 -19.20
N CYS A 245 -17.61 18.80 -19.40
CA CYS A 245 -16.88 20.01 -19.82
C CYS A 245 -17.34 20.52 -21.18
N GLN A 246 -17.78 19.66 -22.11
CA GLN A 246 -18.34 20.11 -23.38
C GLN A 246 -19.66 20.88 -23.20
N ASN A 247 -20.50 20.44 -22.24
CA ASN A 247 -21.90 20.87 -22.14
C ASN A 247 -22.17 21.87 -21.01
N ASP A 248 -21.31 21.97 -20.00
CA ASP A 248 -21.50 22.84 -18.82
C ASP A 248 -20.33 23.82 -18.66
N ALA A 249 -20.62 25.11 -18.77
CA ALA A 249 -19.62 26.17 -18.64
C ALA A 249 -18.95 26.20 -17.26
N PHE A 250 -19.66 25.82 -16.20
CA PHE A 250 -19.07 25.73 -14.87
C PHE A 250 -18.09 24.55 -14.78
N ALA A 251 -18.41 23.43 -15.41
CA ALA A 251 -17.50 22.27 -15.40
C ALA A 251 -16.16 22.57 -16.09
N LYS A 252 -16.13 23.47 -17.09
CA LYS A 252 -14.89 23.91 -17.74
C LYS A 252 -13.93 24.64 -16.79
N THR A 253 -14.41 25.16 -15.67
CA THR A 253 -13.54 25.86 -14.70
C THR A 253 -12.97 24.91 -13.64
N LEU A 254 -13.29 23.61 -13.70
CA LEU A 254 -12.94 22.66 -12.65
C LEU A 254 -11.76 21.76 -13.07
N LEU A 255 -10.92 21.42 -12.09
CA LEU A 255 -10.06 20.25 -12.21
C LEU A 255 -10.89 18.99 -12.05
N TYR A 256 -10.42 17.88 -12.60
CA TYR A 256 -11.14 16.60 -12.52
C TYR A 256 -11.38 16.15 -11.07
N VAL A 257 -10.41 16.41 -10.17
CA VAL A 257 -10.51 16.11 -8.73
C VAL A 257 -11.59 16.92 -8.00
N ASP A 258 -11.98 18.08 -8.54
CA ASP A 258 -12.96 18.98 -7.92
C ASP A 258 -14.40 18.66 -8.35
N VAL A 259 -14.58 17.88 -9.42
CA VAL A 259 -15.91 17.54 -9.96
C VAL A 259 -16.84 16.98 -8.88
N PRO A 260 -16.41 16.02 -8.02
CA PRO A 260 -17.28 15.48 -6.99
C PRO A 260 -17.73 16.51 -5.95
N ARG A 261 -17.05 17.64 -5.81
CA ARG A 261 -17.47 18.72 -4.91
C ARG A 261 -18.78 19.36 -5.38
N TYR A 262 -19.01 19.43 -6.69
CA TYR A 262 -20.16 20.15 -7.28
C TYR A 262 -21.14 19.24 -8.02
N TYR A 263 -20.70 18.05 -8.41
CA TYR A 263 -21.47 17.05 -9.13
C TYR A 263 -21.49 15.73 -8.38
N THR A 264 -22.58 14.98 -8.55
CA THR A 264 -22.75 13.61 -8.06
C THR A 264 -22.73 12.65 -9.24
N TRP A 265 -22.00 11.54 -9.08
CA TRP A 265 -21.94 10.47 -10.09
C TRP A 265 -23.22 9.62 -10.06
N ASN A 266 -23.97 9.61 -11.15
CA ASN A 266 -25.08 8.68 -11.33
C ASN A 266 -24.57 7.36 -11.90
N VAL A 267 -24.51 6.32 -11.07
CA VAL A 267 -23.94 5.01 -11.44
C VAL A 267 -24.75 4.31 -12.53
N SER A 268 -26.08 4.46 -12.52
CA SER A 268 -26.99 3.80 -13.46
C SER A 268 -26.92 4.43 -14.85
N LEU A 269 -26.94 5.77 -14.91
CA LEU A 269 -26.91 6.54 -16.15
C LEU A 269 -25.48 6.84 -16.65
N LYS A 270 -24.46 6.58 -15.83
CA LYS A 270 -23.04 6.84 -16.10
C LYS A 270 -22.78 8.30 -16.49
N GLU A 271 -23.33 9.22 -15.70
CA GLU A 271 -23.23 10.65 -15.95
C GLU A 271 -23.06 11.45 -14.65
N TRP A 272 -22.48 12.64 -14.79
CA TRP A 272 -22.39 13.62 -13.72
C TRP A 272 -23.65 14.47 -13.66
N LYS A 273 -24.23 14.62 -12.47
CA LYS A 273 -25.38 15.51 -12.23
C LYS A 273 -25.02 16.59 -11.23
N ARG A 274 -25.47 17.82 -11.44
CA ARG A 274 -25.28 18.91 -10.48
C ARG A 274 -25.84 18.50 -9.11
N ARG A 275 -25.16 18.91 -8.04
CA ARG A 275 -25.60 18.65 -6.67
C ARG A 275 -26.88 19.42 -6.34
N LEU A 276 -27.82 18.72 -5.73
CA LEU A 276 -29.07 19.31 -5.24
C LEU A 276 -28.92 19.93 -3.84
N GLN A 277 -27.90 19.50 -3.08
CA GLN A 277 -27.62 19.93 -1.70
C GLN A 277 -26.18 20.45 -1.58
N GLY A 278 -25.96 21.35 -0.62
CA GLY A 278 -24.68 22.02 -0.40
C GLY A 278 -24.81 23.54 -0.36
N THR A 279 -23.68 24.21 -0.22
CA THR A 279 -23.58 25.67 -0.20
C THR A 279 -23.66 26.22 -1.62
N PRO A 280 -24.53 27.21 -1.92
CA PRO A 280 -24.55 27.85 -3.22
C PRO A 280 -23.18 28.41 -3.61
N VAL A 281 -22.81 28.32 -4.89
CA VAL A 281 -21.56 28.87 -5.41
C VAL A 281 -21.80 30.28 -5.93
N ASP A 282 -21.04 31.24 -5.40
CA ASP A 282 -21.14 32.64 -5.83
C ASP A 282 -20.81 32.77 -7.33
N GLY A 283 -21.63 33.56 -8.04
CA GLY A 283 -21.49 33.77 -9.48
C GLY A 283 -22.03 32.64 -10.37
N TRP A 284 -22.49 31.52 -9.81
CA TRP A 284 -23.00 30.37 -10.59
C TRP A 284 -24.39 29.90 -10.13
N PRO A 285 -25.48 30.48 -10.67
CA PRO A 285 -26.85 30.10 -10.32
C PRO A 285 -27.12 28.60 -10.50
N GLY A 286 -27.71 27.98 -9.48
CA GLY A 286 -28.06 26.56 -9.50
C GLY A 286 -26.88 25.61 -9.29
N VAL A 287 -25.68 26.10 -9.02
CA VAL A 287 -24.53 25.29 -8.62
C VAL A 287 -24.40 25.28 -7.10
N LYS A 288 -24.17 24.10 -6.52
CA LYS A 288 -23.96 23.91 -5.08
C LYS A 288 -22.68 23.12 -4.84
N ALA A 289 -21.91 23.55 -3.85
CA ALA A 289 -20.72 22.87 -3.35
C ALA A 289 -21.06 22.01 -2.13
N GLY A 290 -20.67 20.74 -2.16
CA GLY A 290 -20.65 19.85 -0.99
C GLY A 290 -19.23 19.58 -0.52
N ASP A 291 -19.10 18.68 0.46
CA ASP A 291 -17.79 18.35 1.06
C ASP A 291 -17.10 17.15 0.40
N THR A 292 -17.69 16.57 -0.65
CA THR A 292 -17.17 15.33 -1.26
C THR A 292 -15.84 15.57 -1.98
N LEU A 293 -14.86 14.71 -1.72
CA LEU A 293 -13.53 14.76 -2.32
C LEU A 293 -13.43 13.82 -3.52
N GLY A 294 -12.89 14.31 -4.64
CA GLY A 294 -12.49 13.45 -5.75
C GLY A 294 -11.11 12.86 -5.54
N ARG A 295 -10.97 11.55 -5.77
CA ARG A 295 -9.69 10.85 -5.70
C ARG A 295 -9.45 10.03 -6.95
N ILE A 296 -8.52 10.47 -7.78
CA ILE A 296 -8.07 9.70 -8.95
C ILE A 296 -7.33 8.44 -8.47
N TYR A 297 -7.58 7.30 -9.12
CA TYR A 297 -6.86 6.06 -8.84
C TYR A 297 -5.34 6.26 -8.93
N THR A 298 -4.60 5.58 -8.05
CA THR A 298 -3.14 5.56 -8.13
C THR A 298 -2.72 4.83 -9.40
N VAL A 299 -1.89 5.48 -10.21
CA VAL A 299 -1.22 4.88 -11.36
C VAL A 299 0.23 4.65 -10.98
N HIS A 300 0.73 3.44 -11.20
CA HIS A 300 2.12 3.12 -10.94
C HIS A 300 3.02 3.71 -12.04
N VAL A 301 4.21 4.18 -11.68
CA VAL A 301 5.16 4.85 -12.60
C VAL A 301 5.57 3.93 -13.78
N SER A 302 5.47 2.61 -13.60
CA SER A 302 5.69 1.65 -14.69
C SER A 302 4.73 1.81 -15.88
N ASN A 303 3.56 2.40 -15.67
CA ASN A 303 2.63 2.81 -16.73
C ASN A 303 2.76 4.34 -16.89
N PHE A 304 3.91 4.75 -17.42
CA PHE A 304 4.38 6.13 -17.34
C PHE A 304 3.46 7.10 -18.09
N GLU A 305 2.95 6.69 -19.24
CA GLU A 305 2.06 7.52 -20.05
C GLU A 305 0.72 7.79 -19.33
N CYS A 306 0.14 6.77 -18.71
CA CYS A 306 -1.07 6.94 -17.90
C CYS A 306 -0.78 7.70 -16.58
N TYR A 307 0.43 7.56 -16.05
CA TYR A 307 0.89 8.35 -14.90
C TYR A 307 0.97 9.85 -15.24
N CYS A 308 1.52 10.20 -16.40
CA CYS A 308 1.54 11.58 -16.91
C CYS A 308 0.12 12.10 -17.13
N LEU A 309 -0.77 11.32 -17.76
CA LEU A 309 -2.20 11.68 -17.90
C LEU A 309 -2.84 11.97 -16.54
N ARG A 310 -2.57 11.15 -15.52
CA ARG A 310 -3.04 11.39 -14.14
C ARG A 310 -2.53 12.73 -13.60
N MET A 311 -1.27 13.09 -13.85
CA MET A 311 -0.72 14.38 -13.41
C MET A 311 -1.42 15.55 -14.10
N LEU A 312 -1.60 15.46 -15.42
CA LEU A 312 -2.31 16.48 -16.20
C LEU A 312 -3.74 16.71 -15.71
N LEU A 313 -4.46 15.66 -15.30
CA LEU A 313 -5.80 15.79 -14.72
C LEU A 313 -5.87 16.54 -13.38
N ASN A 314 -4.72 16.76 -12.72
CA ASN A 314 -4.62 17.58 -11.50
C ASN A 314 -4.23 19.04 -11.80
N VAL A 315 -3.91 19.38 -13.05
CA VAL A 315 -3.38 20.69 -13.45
C VAL A 315 -4.26 21.36 -14.50
N ILE A 316 -4.76 20.60 -15.47
CA ILE A 316 -5.57 21.09 -16.58
C ILE A 316 -7.04 21.16 -16.17
N GLN A 317 -7.61 22.36 -16.27
CA GLN A 317 -9.02 22.63 -15.99
C GLN A 317 -9.87 22.37 -17.24
N GLY A 318 -11.04 21.78 -17.03
CA GLY A 318 -12.06 21.68 -18.07
C GLY A 318 -11.72 20.95 -19.37
N PRO A 319 -10.83 19.94 -19.43
CA PRO A 319 -10.55 19.27 -20.69
C PRO A 319 -11.83 18.64 -21.26
N THR A 320 -12.07 18.80 -22.55
CA THR A 320 -13.26 18.28 -23.24
C THR A 320 -13.01 16.95 -23.94
N ASN A 321 -11.75 16.52 -24.02
CA ASN A 321 -11.33 15.25 -24.61
C ASN A 321 -9.86 14.95 -24.20
N PHE A 322 -9.30 13.84 -24.68
CA PHE A 322 -7.91 13.45 -24.37
C PHE A 322 -6.86 14.32 -25.08
N LEU A 323 -7.16 14.89 -26.25
CA LEU A 323 -6.25 15.76 -27.00
C LEU A 323 -6.04 17.10 -26.28
N ASP A 324 -7.08 17.64 -25.65
CA ASP A 324 -6.98 18.85 -24.82
C ASP A 324 -5.95 18.68 -23.71
N LEU A 325 -5.82 17.48 -23.12
CA LEU A 325 -4.79 17.19 -22.11
C LEU A 325 -3.37 17.20 -22.68
N LYS A 326 -3.22 16.95 -23.99
CA LYS A 326 -1.93 17.00 -24.70
C LYS A 326 -1.64 18.37 -25.32
N THR A 327 -2.55 19.32 -25.19
CA THR A 327 -2.43 20.64 -25.81
C THR A 327 -1.92 21.62 -24.78
N VAL A 328 -0.72 22.16 -24.99
CA VAL A 328 -0.06 23.10 -24.07
C VAL A 328 0.38 24.33 -24.87
N ASP A 329 -0.05 25.51 -24.45
CA ASP A 329 0.14 26.81 -25.14
C ASP A 329 -0.33 26.81 -26.60
N GLY A 330 -1.46 26.14 -26.86
CA GLY A 330 -2.04 26.03 -28.21
C GLY A 330 -1.30 25.07 -29.15
N GLN A 331 -0.24 24.39 -28.68
CA GLN A 331 0.46 23.36 -29.42
C GLN A 331 -0.03 21.97 -29.00
N GLU A 332 -0.50 21.19 -29.97
CA GLU A 332 -0.83 19.79 -29.77
C GLU A 332 0.45 18.94 -29.71
N LEU A 333 0.60 18.16 -28.64
CA LEU A 333 1.73 17.27 -28.44
C LEU A 333 1.33 15.80 -28.71
N GLU A 334 2.31 14.96 -29.01
CA GLU A 334 2.06 13.57 -29.37
C GLU A 334 1.68 12.74 -28.14
N THR A 335 2.38 12.95 -27.03
CA THR A 335 2.25 12.18 -25.78
C THR A 335 1.86 13.06 -24.58
N PHE A 336 1.21 12.44 -23.59
CA PHE A 336 0.95 13.05 -22.28
C PHE A 336 2.25 13.36 -21.53
N ARG A 337 3.30 12.55 -21.76
CA ARG A 337 4.65 12.83 -21.26
C ARG A 337 5.16 14.20 -21.73
N GLN A 338 5.17 14.45 -23.04
CA GLN A 338 5.61 15.74 -23.59
C GLN A 338 4.80 16.92 -23.02
N ALA A 339 3.51 16.73 -22.80
CA ALA A 339 2.67 17.76 -22.16
C ALA A 339 3.09 18.04 -20.71
N CYS A 340 3.41 17.00 -19.93
CA CYS A 340 3.98 17.17 -18.59
C CYS A 340 5.34 17.86 -18.61
N GLU A 341 6.23 17.49 -19.53
CA GLU A 341 7.55 18.13 -19.70
C GLU A 341 7.40 19.63 -20.00
N LYS A 342 6.56 19.98 -20.97
CA LYS A 342 6.34 21.37 -21.36
C LYS A 342 5.71 22.21 -20.23
N LEU A 343 4.88 21.60 -19.38
CA LEU A 343 4.32 22.23 -18.19
C LEU A 343 5.28 22.24 -16.98
N GLY A 344 6.49 21.68 -17.10
CA GLY A 344 7.47 21.60 -16.01
C GLY A 344 7.00 20.70 -14.85
N LEU A 345 6.16 19.70 -15.14
CA LEU A 345 5.61 18.78 -14.14
C LEU A 345 6.54 17.58 -13.85
N LEU A 346 7.53 17.34 -14.71
CA LEU A 346 8.56 16.31 -14.52
C LEU A 346 9.85 16.95 -13.99
N GLU A 347 10.63 16.20 -13.22
CA GLU A 347 11.95 16.65 -12.78
C GLU A 347 12.90 16.79 -13.98
N ASP A 348 13.72 17.84 -13.91
CA ASP A 348 14.76 18.18 -14.88
C ASP A 348 15.88 17.11 -14.86
N ASP A 349 16.13 16.51 -16.02
CA ASP A 349 17.16 15.47 -16.21
C ASP A 349 18.61 16.03 -16.18
N ASN A 350 18.83 17.33 -15.97
CA ASN A 350 20.15 17.96 -15.91
C ASN A 350 21.13 17.27 -14.95
N HIS A 351 20.64 16.72 -13.83
CA HIS A 351 21.50 15.99 -12.91
C HIS A 351 21.98 14.66 -13.51
N TRP A 352 21.15 13.99 -14.31
CA TRP A 352 21.52 12.77 -15.02
C TRP A 352 22.43 13.06 -16.20
N ASP A 353 22.22 14.20 -16.85
CA ASP A 353 23.11 14.69 -17.89
C ASP A 353 24.52 14.95 -17.33
N ALA A 354 24.65 15.70 -16.23
CA ALA A 354 25.93 15.91 -15.55
C ALA A 354 26.56 14.60 -15.06
N THR A 355 25.75 13.66 -14.57
CA THR A 355 26.21 12.33 -14.14
C THR A 355 26.80 11.53 -15.30
N MET A 356 26.14 11.56 -16.46
CA MET A 356 26.63 10.89 -17.67
C MET A 356 27.89 11.59 -18.22
N GLU A 357 27.92 12.92 -18.21
CA GLU A 357 29.09 13.71 -18.62
C GLU A 357 30.32 13.37 -17.78
N GLU A 358 30.17 13.27 -16.45
CA GLU A 358 31.26 12.85 -15.56
C GLU A 358 31.68 11.39 -15.82
N ALA A 359 30.72 10.48 -16.02
CA ALA A 359 31.00 9.08 -16.28
C ALA A 359 31.79 8.87 -17.57
N VAL A 360 31.47 9.61 -18.64
CA VAL A 360 32.20 9.55 -19.92
C VAL A 360 33.67 9.91 -19.77
N LEU A 361 34.01 10.82 -18.84
CA LEU A 361 35.39 11.22 -18.61
C LEU A 361 36.23 10.21 -17.82
N CYS A 362 35.60 9.30 -17.06
CA CYS A 362 36.32 8.49 -16.08
C CYS A 362 35.95 6.99 -16.03
N ARG A 363 35.10 6.51 -16.94
CA ARG A 363 34.64 5.11 -16.99
C ARG A 363 34.76 4.50 -18.37
N SER A 364 34.77 3.17 -18.43
CA SER A 364 34.77 2.46 -19.72
C SER A 364 33.37 2.44 -20.36
N PRO A 365 33.25 2.33 -21.68
CA PRO A 365 31.96 2.26 -22.38
C PRO A 365 30.99 1.21 -21.80
N SER A 366 31.49 0.05 -21.38
CA SER A 366 30.70 -0.99 -20.71
C SER A 366 30.09 -0.51 -19.39
N GLN A 367 30.86 0.20 -18.57
CA GLN A 367 30.39 0.78 -17.30
C GLN A 367 29.42 1.94 -17.53
N ILE A 368 29.62 2.74 -18.59
CA ILE A 368 28.70 3.81 -18.97
C ILE A 368 27.36 3.20 -19.43
N ARG A 369 27.36 2.08 -20.17
CA ARG A 369 26.12 1.32 -20.50
C ARG A 369 25.41 0.78 -19.26
N GLU A 370 26.16 0.33 -18.25
CA GLU A 370 25.58 -0.10 -16.96
C GLU A 370 24.89 1.04 -16.22
N LEU A 371 25.57 2.17 -16.10
CA LEU A 371 25.02 3.38 -15.50
C LEU A 371 23.76 3.82 -16.24
N PHE A 372 23.80 3.87 -17.57
CA PHE A 372 22.66 4.24 -18.40
C PHE A 372 21.44 3.32 -18.18
N ALA A 373 21.66 2.00 -18.13
CA ALA A 373 20.60 1.04 -17.82
C ALA A 373 20.02 1.24 -16.40
N LEU A 374 20.86 1.58 -15.42
CA LEU A 374 20.42 1.87 -14.04
C LEU A 374 19.58 3.16 -13.99
N LEU A 375 20.01 4.23 -14.66
CA LEU A 375 19.29 5.50 -14.73
C LEU A 375 17.90 5.31 -15.35
N ILE A 376 17.80 4.59 -16.47
CA ILE A 376 16.52 4.26 -17.11
C ILE A 376 15.59 3.48 -16.20
N THR A 377 16.12 2.49 -15.48
CA THR A 377 15.29 1.57 -14.68
C THR A 377 14.89 2.12 -13.32
N THR A 378 15.71 3.00 -12.71
CA THR A 378 15.55 3.38 -11.30
C THR A 378 15.34 4.87 -11.05
N CYS A 379 15.84 5.75 -11.93
CA CYS A 379 15.86 7.20 -11.68
C CYS A 379 14.66 7.95 -12.26
N GLY A 380 13.81 7.28 -13.06
CA GLY A 380 12.58 7.90 -13.58
C GLY A 380 12.84 9.03 -14.58
N LEU A 381 13.85 8.86 -15.45
CA LEU A 381 14.27 9.80 -16.49
C LEU A 381 13.08 10.42 -17.24
N SER A 382 13.05 11.76 -17.30
CA SER A 382 12.03 12.49 -18.02
C SER A 382 12.24 12.44 -19.53
N ASN A 383 13.43 12.20 -20.10
CA ASN A 383 13.61 11.85 -21.52
C ASN A 383 14.85 10.94 -21.81
N PRO A 384 14.73 9.60 -21.70
CA PRO A 384 15.81 8.66 -22.01
C PRO A 384 16.36 8.75 -23.44
N LEU A 385 15.52 9.09 -24.42
CA LEU A 385 15.92 9.16 -25.83
C LEU A 385 16.89 10.31 -26.07
N GLN A 386 16.61 11.48 -25.47
CA GLN A 386 17.52 12.62 -25.54
C GLN A 386 18.88 12.31 -24.90
N LEU A 387 18.88 11.60 -23.76
CA LEU A 387 20.11 11.18 -23.09
C LEU A 387 20.89 10.17 -23.94
N TRP A 388 20.20 9.21 -24.56
CA TRP A 388 20.79 8.29 -25.53
C TRP A 388 21.41 9.04 -26.71
N ASP A 389 20.67 9.94 -27.36
CA ASP A 389 21.15 10.65 -28.53
C ASP A 389 22.40 11.49 -28.25
N LYS A 390 22.53 12.03 -27.04
CA LYS A 390 23.71 12.77 -26.59
C LYS A 390 24.92 11.86 -26.35
N TYR A 391 24.74 10.70 -25.73
CA TYR A 391 25.84 9.84 -25.26
C TYR A 391 26.08 8.56 -26.08
N LYS A 392 25.29 8.29 -27.13
CA LYS A 392 25.36 7.05 -27.92
C LYS A 392 26.75 6.72 -28.46
N THR A 393 27.53 7.74 -28.86
CA THR A 393 28.91 7.54 -29.35
C THR A 393 29.83 7.02 -28.25
N ALA A 394 29.78 7.59 -27.04
CA ALA A 394 30.56 7.11 -25.90
C ALA A 394 30.08 5.73 -25.41
N LEU A 395 28.76 5.48 -25.48
CA LEU A 395 28.14 4.20 -25.15
C LEU A 395 28.52 3.08 -26.13
N SER A 396 28.97 3.38 -27.36
CA SER A 396 29.31 2.40 -28.39
C SER A 396 30.80 2.36 -28.76
N GLU A 397 31.65 3.15 -28.10
CA GLU A 397 33.05 3.35 -28.49
C GLU A 397 33.87 2.05 -28.55
N ASP A 398 33.76 1.20 -27.52
CA ASP A 398 34.47 -0.09 -27.47
C ASP A 398 33.98 -1.08 -28.53
N ILE A 399 32.69 -1.02 -28.86
CA ILE A 399 32.07 -1.80 -29.95
C ILE A 399 32.64 -1.32 -31.28
N LEU A 400 32.61 -0.02 -31.54
CA LEU A 400 33.13 0.58 -32.77
C LEU A 400 34.59 0.16 -33.01
N HIS A 401 35.46 0.32 -32.00
CA HIS A 401 36.86 -0.06 -32.09
C HIS A 401 37.05 -1.56 -32.36
N ARG A 402 36.17 -2.43 -31.83
CA ARG A 402 36.17 -3.87 -32.13
C ARG A 402 35.81 -4.15 -33.59
N PHE A 403 34.80 -3.47 -34.14
CA PHE A 403 34.40 -3.61 -35.55
C PHE A 403 35.45 -3.06 -36.53
N GLU A 404 36.14 -1.97 -36.17
CA GLU A 404 37.27 -1.42 -36.93
C GLU A 404 38.41 -2.44 -37.06
N ARG A 405 38.79 -3.11 -35.96
CA ARG A 405 39.80 -4.17 -35.99
C ARG A 405 39.41 -5.38 -36.85
N MET A 406 38.12 -5.57 -37.08
CA MET A 406 37.59 -6.66 -37.91
C MET A 406 37.33 -6.23 -39.37
N ASN A 407 37.63 -4.99 -39.76
CA ASN A 407 37.28 -4.40 -41.07
C ASN A 407 35.78 -4.53 -41.41
N GLN A 408 34.90 -4.41 -40.41
CA GLN A 408 33.44 -4.53 -40.57
C GLN A 408 32.69 -3.26 -40.11
N VAL A 409 33.29 -2.08 -40.28
CA VAL A 409 32.74 -0.81 -39.78
C VAL A 409 31.35 -0.54 -40.37
N ASN A 410 30.35 -0.49 -39.49
CA ASN A 410 28.99 -0.11 -39.80
C ASN A 410 28.38 0.52 -38.52
N ASP A 411 28.15 1.82 -38.56
CA ASP A 411 27.69 2.59 -37.40
C ASP A 411 26.33 2.13 -36.89
N ASP A 412 25.40 1.79 -37.79
CA ASP A 412 24.06 1.31 -37.42
C ASP A 412 24.14 -0.03 -36.69
N LEU A 413 25.05 -0.92 -37.10
CA LEU A 413 25.29 -2.19 -36.40
C LEU A 413 25.92 -1.97 -35.01
N CYS A 414 26.83 -1.01 -34.89
CA CYS A 414 27.47 -0.67 -33.61
C CYS A 414 26.45 -0.11 -32.61
N LEU A 415 25.59 0.81 -33.05
CA LEU A 415 24.53 1.39 -32.23
C LEU A 415 23.47 0.35 -31.85
N ASN A 416 23.11 -0.55 -32.77
CA ASN A 416 22.18 -1.64 -32.50
C ASN A 416 22.73 -2.63 -31.45
N GLU A 417 24.02 -2.95 -31.51
CA GLU A 417 24.66 -3.80 -30.51
C GLU A 417 24.74 -3.11 -29.13
N ALA A 418 25.05 -1.81 -29.09
CA ALA A 418 25.00 -1.04 -27.85
C ALA A 418 23.59 -1.06 -27.22
N LEU A 419 22.54 -0.86 -28.02
CA LEU A 419 21.15 -0.97 -27.57
C LEU A 419 20.82 -2.38 -27.06
N THR A 420 21.32 -3.43 -27.72
CA THR A 420 21.12 -4.82 -27.29
C THR A 420 21.71 -5.07 -25.90
N LEU A 421 22.97 -4.63 -25.69
CA LEU A 421 23.67 -4.78 -24.41
C LEU A 421 23.01 -3.98 -23.28
N ILE A 422 22.48 -2.80 -23.59
CA ILE A 422 21.71 -2.00 -22.63
C ILE A 422 20.39 -2.70 -22.30
N GLU A 423 19.66 -3.19 -23.30
CA GLU A 423 18.39 -3.87 -23.10
C GLU A 423 18.54 -5.13 -22.23
N ASP A 424 19.60 -5.91 -22.42
CA ASP A 424 19.88 -7.08 -21.57
C ASP A 424 20.02 -6.73 -20.09
N LYS A 425 20.67 -5.60 -19.79
CA LYS A 425 20.79 -5.09 -18.42
C LYS A 425 19.44 -4.61 -17.89
N ILE A 426 18.65 -3.91 -18.70
CA ILE A 426 17.30 -3.43 -18.32
C ILE A 426 16.36 -4.60 -18.02
N ILE A 427 16.37 -5.64 -18.87
CA ILE A 427 15.62 -6.88 -18.66
C ILE A 427 16.06 -7.54 -17.35
N THR A 428 17.37 -7.60 -17.11
CA THR A 428 17.90 -8.20 -15.87
C THR A 428 17.46 -7.43 -14.61
N ILE A 429 17.42 -6.10 -14.65
CA ILE A 429 17.06 -5.25 -13.50
C ILE A 429 15.55 -5.21 -13.27
N SER A 430 14.76 -5.12 -14.34
CA SER A 430 13.34 -4.73 -14.26
C SER A 430 12.35 -5.68 -14.94
N GLY A 431 12.83 -6.64 -15.74
CA GLY A 431 12.01 -7.52 -16.56
C GLY A 431 11.34 -6.83 -17.76
N LYS A 432 11.68 -5.57 -18.05
CA LYS A 432 11.10 -4.76 -19.12
C LYS A 432 12.04 -4.60 -20.31
N LYS A 433 11.51 -4.15 -21.45
CA LYS A 433 12.26 -3.86 -22.68
C LYS A 433 12.57 -2.37 -22.83
N LEU A 434 13.48 -2.01 -23.73
CA LEU A 434 13.78 -0.60 -24.03
C LEU A 434 12.52 0.17 -24.51
N SER A 435 11.66 -0.48 -25.30
CA SER A 435 10.41 0.10 -25.80
C SER A 435 9.48 0.61 -24.69
N ASP A 436 9.51 -0.01 -23.51
CA ASP A 436 8.67 0.38 -22.37
C ASP A 436 9.08 1.74 -21.75
N PHE A 437 10.27 2.23 -22.10
CA PHE A 437 10.81 3.51 -21.64
C PHE A 437 10.82 4.59 -22.74
N GLY A 438 10.26 4.29 -23.91
CA GLY A 438 10.27 5.17 -25.09
C GLY A 438 11.59 5.17 -25.85
N MET A 439 12.40 4.11 -25.72
CA MET A 439 13.67 3.93 -26.41
C MET A 439 13.55 3.05 -27.68
N PRO A 440 14.49 3.14 -28.64
CA PRO A 440 14.48 2.29 -29.83
C PRO A 440 14.66 0.81 -29.48
N THR A 441 13.90 -0.06 -30.15
CA THR A 441 14.00 -1.51 -29.98
C THR A 441 15.17 -2.08 -30.78
N PRO A 442 16.11 -2.80 -30.15
CA PRO A 442 17.24 -3.41 -30.87
C PRO A 442 16.80 -4.58 -31.75
N GLN A 443 17.45 -4.73 -32.90
CA GLN A 443 17.31 -5.88 -33.78
C GLN A 443 18.23 -7.01 -33.31
N ARG A 444 17.65 -8.02 -32.64
CA ARG A 444 18.39 -9.21 -32.17
C ARG A 444 18.36 -10.31 -33.23
N ARG A 445 19.53 -10.72 -33.75
CA ARG A 445 19.66 -11.89 -34.65
C ARG A 445 20.02 -13.14 -33.82
N GLY A 446 19.06 -14.01 -33.58
CA GLY A 446 19.30 -15.44 -33.34
C GLY A 446 19.93 -15.88 -32.01
N GLU A 447 19.54 -15.31 -30.86
CA GLU A 447 19.97 -15.83 -29.55
C GLU A 447 18.81 -16.31 -28.66
N LEU A 448 19.06 -17.40 -27.93
CA LEU A 448 18.16 -18.04 -26.97
C LEU A 448 17.89 -17.12 -25.76
N SER A 449 16.67 -17.18 -25.23
CA SER A 449 16.21 -16.39 -24.07
C SER A 449 17.17 -16.51 -22.87
N THR A 450 17.49 -15.36 -22.25
CA THR A 450 18.23 -15.24 -20.99
C THR A 450 17.57 -15.98 -19.82
N ASP A 451 16.25 -16.14 -19.84
CA ASP A 451 15.52 -16.95 -18.85
C ASP A 451 15.86 -18.43 -19.00
N LEU A 452 16.03 -18.90 -20.24
CA LEU A 452 16.42 -20.28 -20.53
C LEU A 452 17.86 -20.57 -20.08
N ILE A 453 18.77 -19.60 -20.23
CA ILE A 453 20.16 -19.74 -19.77
C ILE A 453 20.22 -19.82 -18.23
N LYS A 454 19.42 -19.02 -17.52
CA LYS A 454 19.29 -19.10 -16.05
C LYS A 454 18.63 -20.40 -15.58
N GLU A 455 17.59 -20.86 -16.27
CA GLU A 455 16.93 -22.14 -15.98
C GLU A 455 17.88 -23.34 -16.17
N LEU A 456 18.83 -23.25 -17.10
CA LEU A 456 19.77 -24.33 -17.41
C LEU A 456 21.11 -24.22 -16.66
N SER A 457 21.33 -23.17 -15.87
CA SER A 457 22.60 -22.94 -15.14
C SER A 457 22.61 -23.52 -13.72
N TYR A 458 22.18 -24.77 -13.54
CA TYR A 458 22.27 -25.47 -12.26
C TYR A 458 23.52 -26.37 -12.17
N ASN A 459 24.05 -26.53 -10.95
CA ASN A 459 25.21 -27.40 -10.71
C ASN A 459 24.79 -28.87 -10.73
N THR A 460 24.89 -29.49 -11.89
CA THR A 460 24.52 -30.88 -12.13
C THR A 460 25.26 -31.85 -11.21
N ALA A 461 26.56 -31.64 -10.97
CA ALA A 461 27.36 -32.51 -10.11
C ALA A 461 26.90 -32.50 -8.63
N LEU A 462 26.47 -31.33 -8.13
CA LEU A 462 25.93 -31.21 -6.78
C LEU A 462 24.54 -31.87 -6.66
N LEU A 463 23.70 -31.72 -7.68
CA LEU A 463 22.39 -32.35 -7.73
C LEU A 463 22.51 -33.88 -7.83
N ASP A 464 23.44 -34.41 -8.63
CA ASP A 464 23.71 -35.85 -8.73
C ASP A 464 24.18 -36.43 -7.39
N ALA A 465 25.03 -35.69 -6.66
CA ALA A 465 25.47 -36.08 -5.33
C ALA A 465 24.30 -36.11 -4.32
N GLN A 466 23.41 -35.11 -4.37
CA GLN A 466 22.20 -35.06 -3.53
C GLN A 466 21.23 -36.19 -3.85
N VAL A 467 21.01 -36.50 -5.13
CA VAL A 467 20.16 -37.65 -5.54
C VAL A 467 20.75 -38.95 -5.00
N SER A 468 22.06 -39.17 -5.17
CA SER A 468 22.75 -40.36 -4.67
C SER A 468 22.62 -40.55 -3.15
N GLU A 469 22.61 -39.45 -2.38
CA GLU A 469 22.42 -39.48 -0.92
C GLU A 469 20.95 -39.70 -0.50
N THR A 470 20.00 -39.15 -1.25
CA THR A 470 18.58 -39.10 -0.85
C THR A 470 17.74 -40.25 -1.43
N GLU A 471 18.12 -40.80 -2.58
CA GLU A 471 17.43 -41.91 -3.24
C GLU A 471 17.33 -43.18 -2.34
N PRO A 472 18.37 -43.56 -1.57
CA PRO A 472 18.26 -44.68 -0.62
C PRO A 472 17.27 -44.44 0.52
N ARG A 473 16.92 -43.17 0.80
CA ARG A 473 16.05 -42.75 1.91
C ARG A 473 14.58 -42.63 1.50
N LEU A 474 14.24 -42.91 0.24
CA LEU A 474 12.87 -42.84 -0.25
C LEU A 474 11.99 -43.91 0.39
N LEU A 475 10.77 -43.52 0.79
CA LEU A 475 9.74 -44.47 1.23
C LEU A 475 9.33 -45.38 0.06
N PRO A 476 8.80 -46.59 0.33
CA PRO A 476 8.43 -47.54 -0.72
C PRO A 476 7.49 -46.98 -1.80
N GLU A 477 6.53 -46.13 -1.41
CA GLU A 477 5.60 -45.47 -2.34
C GLU A 477 6.30 -44.41 -3.20
N GLN A 478 7.23 -43.65 -2.62
CA GLN A 478 8.02 -42.64 -3.33
C GLN A 478 9.00 -43.30 -4.32
N LYS A 479 9.64 -44.40 -3.91
CA LYS A 479 10.54 -45.19 -4.77
C LYS A 479 9.78 -45.74 -5.98
N LYS A 480 8.56 -46.25 -5.79
CA LYS A 480 7.71 -46.74 -6.87
C LYS A 480 7.36 -45.63 -7.88
N PHE A 481 7.07 -44.41 -7.42
CA PHE A 481 6.84 -43.27 -8.30
C PHE A 481 8.13 -42.86 -9.05
N MET A 482 9.25 -42.72 -8.36
CA MET A 482 10.52 -42.30 -8.96
C MET A 482 11.02 -43.28 -10.02
N THR A 483 10.91 -44.59 -9.80
CA THR A 483 11.28 -45.60 -10.80
C THR A 483 10.37 -45.52 -12.04
N LYS A 484 9.06 -45.34 -11.85
CA LYS A 484 8.13 -45.16 -12.98
C LYS A 484 8.46 -43.89 -13.78
N TYR A 485 8.73 -42.80 -13.09
CA TYR A 485 9.10 -41.51 -13.69
C TYR A 485 10.36 -41.60 -14.55
N HIS A 486 11.45 -42.22 -14.04
CA HIS A 486 12.69 -42.41 -14.81
C HIS A 486 12.51 -43.33 -16.03
N ASN A 487 11.71 -44.38 -15.90
CA ASN A 487 11.44 -45.29 -17.01
C ASN A 487 10.62 -44.60 -18.12
N GLU A 488 9.69 -43.71 -17.80
CA GLU A 488 8.90 -42.98 -18.80
C GLU A 488 9.72 -41.85 -19.48
N LEU A 489 10.58 -41.16 -18.73
CA LEU A 489 11.50 -40.14 -19.25
C LEU A 489 12.49 -40.67 -20.30
N SER A 490 12.93 -41.92 -20.16
CA SER A 490 13.87 -42.54 -21.11
C SER A 490 13.20 -42.99 -22.42
N LEU A 491 11.87 -43.07 -22.46
CA LEU A 491 11.11 -43.60 -23.59
C LEU A 491 10.38 -42.52 -24.42
N VAL A 492 10.01 -41.38 -23.83
CA VAL A 492 9.22 -40.33 -24.53
C VAL A 492 9.63 -38.92 -24.07
N LYS A 493 9.65 -37.95 -25.00
CA LYS A 493 9.64 -36.52 -24.65
C LYS A 493 8.27 -36.14 -24.09
N ALA A 494 8.09 -36.29 -22.78
CA ALA A 494 6.87 -35.92 -22.07
C ALA A 494 7.12 -34.74 -21.11
N ALA A 495 6.09 -33.91 -20.91
CA ALA A 495 6.08 -32.84 -19.93
C ALA A 495 5.26 -33.28 -18.71
N PHE A 496 5.84 -33.17 -17.52
CA PHE A 496 5.19 -33.56 -16.25
C PHE A 496 4.93 -32.32 -15.39
N PHE A 497 3.75 -32.23 -14.81
CA PHE A 497 3.40 -31.19 -13.85
C PHE A 497 3.27 -31.81 -12.46
N LEU A 498 4.00 -31.25 -11.49
CA LEU A 498 3.88 -31.64 -10.09
C LEU A 498 2.96 -30.64 -9.39
N ASP A 499 1.69 -31.01 -9.20
CA ASP A 499 0.75 -30.21 -8.41
C ASP A 499 0.85 -30.61 -6.93
N ALA A 500 1.49 -29.78 -6.13
CA ALA A 500 1.60 -29.96 -4.69
C ALA A 500 1.17 -28.67 -3.97
N PRO A 501 0.27 -28.73 -2.96
CA PRO A 501 -0.09 -27.55 -2.19
C PRO A 501 1.14 -27.02 -1.44
N GLY A 502 1.55 -25.79 -1.76
CA GLY A 502 2.72 -25.16 -1.16
C GLY A 502 2.59 -25.03 0.35
N GLY A 503 3.46 -25.70 1.11
CA GLY A 503 3.52 -25.55 2.58
C GLY A 503 3.75 -26.81 3.42
N THR A 504 4.25 -27.92 2.88
CA THR A 504 4.57 -29.13 3.68
C THR A 504 6.08 -29.37 3.79
N GLY A 505 6.81 -28.39 4.32
CA GLY A 505 8.21 -28.54 4.73
C GLY A 505 8.40 -29.41 5.98
N LYS A 506 7.78 -30.61 6.05
CA LYS A 506 7.95 -31.58 7.15
C LYS A 506 7.59 -33.01 6.72
N LEU A 507 8.38 -33.64 5.87
CA LEU A 507 8.36 -35.12 5.71
C LEU A 507 9.77 -35.72 5.49
N PHE A 508 10.82 -35.03 5.94
CA PHE A 508 12.08 -35.69 6.30
C PHE A 508 12.15 -35.70 7.83
N ALA A 509 11.86 -36.86 8.42
CA ALA A 509 12.32 -37.25 9.75
C ALA A 509 13.36 -38.35 9.55
#